data_AF-A0A5B2UBF9-F1
#
_entry.id   AF-A0A5B2UBF9-F1
#
_cell.length_a   1.000
_cell.length_b   1.000
_cell.length_c   1.000
_cell.angle_alpha   90.00
_cell.angle_beta   90.00
_cell.angle_gamma   90.00
#
_symmetry.space_group_name_H-M   'P 1'
#
loop_
_entity.id
_entity.type
_entity.pdbx_description
1 polymer ?
#
loop_
_entity_poly.entity_id
_entity_poly.type
_entity_poly.pdbx_seq_one_letter_code
_entity_poly.pdbx_strand_id
1 'polypeptide(L)'
;MNQLITTMKYFFLILTIVIQLLLIISLQLLDSFETIIGIFIICLFMGALIYFSKSAKIVSLKNLGFGLFYGSLISLVSVVAFITWLSYNFPK
;
A
#
# COMPACT_ATOMS: atom_id res chain seq x y z
N MET A 1 2.91 25.14 10.36
CA MET A 1 3.78 23.94 10.47
C MET A 1 2.98 22.63 10.47
N ASN A 2 1.92 22.49 11.28
CA ASN A 2 1.07 21.28 11.28
C ASN A 2 0.46 20.94 9.93
N GLN A 3 -0.03 21.94 9.18
CA GLN A 3 -0.69 21.71 7.88
C GLN A 3 0.25 21.10 6.83
N LEU A 4 1.52 21.51 6.81
CA LEU A 4 2.53 20.99 5.87
C LEU A 4 2.89 19.53 6.18
N ILE A 5 2.92 19.16 7.46
CA ILE A 5 3.17 17.78 7.91
C ILE A 5 2.01 16.87 7.50
N THR A 6 0.76 17.33 7.61
CA THR A 6 -0.40 16.57 7.12
C THR A 6 -0.38 16.42 5.61
N THR A 7 -0.09 17.47 4.84
CA THR A 7 -0.01 17.38 3.37
C THR A 7 1.03 16.34 2.94
N MET A 8 2.20 16.32 3.57
CA MET A 8 3.25 15.33 3.26
C MET A 8 2.83 13.89 3.58
N LYS A 9 2.03 13.66 4.63
CA LYS A 9 1.50 12.31 4.93
C LYS A 9 0.60 11.80 3.80
N TYR A 10 -0.34 12.63 3.35
CA TYR A 10 -1.27 12.25 2.29
C TYR A 10 -0.58 12.11 0.94
N PHE A 11 0.45 12.93 0.68
CA PHE A 11 1.29 12.76 -0.50
C PHE A 11 1.94 11.37 -0.55
N PHE A 12 2.59 10.93 0.53
CA PHE A 12 3.19 9.58 0.57
C PHE A 12 2.15 8.48 0.43
N LEU A 13 0.96 8.64 1.02
CA LEU A 13 -0.14 7.69 0.89
C LEU A 13 -0.60 7.54 -0.57
N ILE A 14 -0.88 8.66 -1.25
CA ILE A 14 -1.30 8.66 -2.66
C ILE A 14 -0.20 8.06 -3.53
N LEU A 15 1.06 8.43 -3.29
CA LEU A 15 2.20 7.92 -4.02
C LEU A 15 2.32 6.39 -3.90
N THR A 16 2.18 5.84 -2.70
CA THR A 16 2.20 4.37 -2.49
C THR A 16 1.09 3.69 -3.27
N ILE A 17 -0.13 4.22 -3.23
CA ILE A 17 -1.27 3.65 -3.97
C ILE A 17 -1.00 3.66 -5.49
N VAL A 18 -0.50 4.78 -6.02
CA VAL A 18 -0.18 4.91 -7.45
C VAL A 18 0.88 3.89 -7.88
N ILE A 19 1.96 3.74 -7.11
CA ILE A 19 3.03 2.76 -7.41
C ILE A 19 2.47 1.33 -7.40
N GLN A 20 1.63 1.00 -6.41
CA GLN A 20 1.04 -0.32 -6.31
C GLN A 20 0.01 -0.60 -7.41
N LEU A 21 -0.75 0.41 -7.85
CA LEU A 21 -1.62 0.30 -9.02
C LEU A 21 -0.81 0.04 -10.29
N LEU A 22 0.30 0.75 -10.49
CA LEU A 22 1.21 0.51 -11.61
C LEU A 22 1.75 -0.92 -11.60
N LEU A 23 2.13 -1.45 -10.42
CA LEU A 23 2.56 -2.85 -10.29
C LEU A 23 1.47 -3.84 -10.69
N ILE A 24 0.21 -3.60 -10.28
CA ILE A 24 -0.94 -4.43 -10.67
C ILE A 24 -1.09 -4.48 -12.20
N ILE A 25 -0.97 -3.33 -12.87
CA ILE A 25 -1.10 -3.22 -14.31
C ILE A 25 0.09 -3.89 -15.02
N SER A 26 1.32 -3.63 -14.57
CA SER A 26 2.54 -4.13 -15.20
C SER A 26 2.72 -5.63 -15.07
N LEU A 27 2.38 -6.22 -13.91
CA LEU A 27 2.57 -7.65 -13.64
C LEU A 27 1.39 -8.53 -14.06
N GLN A 28 0.31 -7.93 -14.58
CA GLN A 28 -0.94 -8.59 -14.92
C GLN A 28 -1.53 -9.32 -13.70
N LEU A 29 -2.49 -8.69 -13.02
CA LEU A 29 -3.02 -9.13 -11.72
C LEU A 29 -3.31 -10.64 -11.61
N LEU A 30 -3.92 -11.22 -12.64
CA LEU A 30 -4.35 -12.61 -12.65
C LEU A 30 -3.18 -13.58 -12.83
N ASP A 31 -2.14 -13.20 -13.57
CA ASP A 31 -1.01 -14.06 -13.90
C ASP A 31 0.05 -14.05 -12.79
N SER A 32 0.19 -12.92 -12.08
CA SER A 32 1.21 -12.74 -11.01
C SER A 32 0.60 -12.44 -9.65
N PHE A 33 -0.60 -12.98 -9.36
CA PHE A 33 -1.36 -12.65 -8.15
C PHE A 33 -0.54 -12.83 -6.86
N GLU A 34 0.10 -13.99 -6.69
CA GLU A 34 0.90 -14.29 -5.49
C GLU A 34 2.06 -13.31 -5.31
N THR A 35 2.73 -12.93 -6.40
CA THR A 35 3.83 -11.96 -6.38
C THR A 35 3.34 -10.57 -5.97
N ILE A 36 2.21 -10.12 -6.52
CA ILE A 36 1.62 -8.81 -6.21
C ILE A 36 1.23 -8.75 -4.73
N ILE A 37 0.53 -9.78 -4.23
CA ILE A 37 0.14 -9.87 -2.83
C ILE A 37 1.38 -9.93 -1.92
N GLY A 38 2.39 -10.70 -2.30
CA GLY A 38 3.67 -10.76 -1.57
C GLY A 38 4.34 -9.40 -1.44
N ILE A 39 4.42 -8.63 -2.53
CA ILE A 39 4.97 -7.27 -2.51
C ILE A 39 4.14 -6.36 -1.58
N PHE A 40 2.81 -6.44 -1.65
CA PHE A 40 1.95 -5.60 -0.82
C PHE A 40 2.10 -5.92 0.67
N ILE A 41 2.19 -7.21 1.01
CA ILE A 41 2.45 -7.67 2.37
C ILE A 41 3.81 -7.18 2.87
N ILE A 42 4.87 -7.27 2.05
CA ILE A 42 6.20 -6.76 2.40
C ILE A 42 6.16 -5.25 2.64
N CYS A 43 5.50 -4.49 1.77
CA CYS A 43 5.33 -3.04 1.95
C CYS A 43 4.54 -2.72 3.22
N LEU A 44 3.54 -3.53 3.56
CA LEU A 44 2.74 -3.37 4.78
C LEU A 44 3.59 -3.62 6.03
N PHE A 45 4.37 -4.70 6.07
CA PHE A 45 5.29 -4.98 7.19
C PHE A 45 6.37 -3.91 7.32
N MET A 46 7.00 -3.49 6.21
CA MET A 46 8.00 -2.42 6.22
C MET A 46 7.39 -1.09 6.69
N GLY A 47 6.19 -0.75 6.20
CA GLY A 47 5.44 0.43 6.63
C GLY A 47 5.13 0.38 8.13
N ALA A 48 4.69 -0.76 8.64
CA ALA A 48 4.41 -0.97 10.06
C ALA A 48 5.67 -0.81 10.91
N LEU A 49 6.77 -1.47 10.53
CA LEU A 49 8.05 -1.36 11.23
C LEU A 49 8.51 0.09 11.32
N ILE A 50 8.43 0.85 10.22
CA ILE A 50 8.84 2.26 10.20
C ILE A 50 7.88 3.13 11.02
N TYR A 51 6.58 2.95 10.87
CA TYR A 51 5.56 3.80 11.50
C TYR A 51 5.50 3.61 13.03
N PHE A 52 5.59 2.36 13.49
CA PHE A 52 5.54 2.01 14.91
C PHE A 52 6.90 2.01 15.60
N SER A 53 8.01 2.15 14.86
CA SER A 53 9.34 2.29 15.46
C SER A 53 9.41 3.55 16.32
N LYS A 54 9.73 3.36 17.61
CA LYS A 54 10.00 4.44 18.56
C LYS A 54 11.24 5.27 18.18
N SER A 55 12.10 4.75 17.29
CA SER A 55 13.37 5.37 16.90
C SER A 55 13.22 6.41 15.77
N ALA A 56 12.07 6.47 15.08
CA ALA A 56 11.83 7.43 14.01
C ALA A 56 11.65 8.86 14.56
N LYS A 57 12.75 9.48 15.00
CA LYS A 57 12.81 10.90 15.39
C LYS A 57 12.53 11.83 14.20
N ILE A 58 12.70 11.32 12.98
CA ILE A 58 12.51 12.05 11.75
C ILE A 58 11.03 11.93 11.32
N VAL A 59 10.31 13.05 11.38
CA VAL A 59 8.88 13.14 11.04
C VAL A 59 8.60 12.67 9.61
N SER A 60 9.50 12.93 8.65
CA SER A 60 9.34 12.47 7.26
C SER A 60 9.39 10.94 7.14
N LEU A 61 10.26 10.26 7.90
CA LEU A 61 10.32 8.80 7.90
C LEU A 61 9.04 8.19 8.48
N LYS A 62 8.50 8.79 9.55
CA LYS A 62 7.23 8.34 10.14
C LYS A 62 6.05 8.58 9.18
N ASN A 63 6.07 9.67 8.42
CA ASN A 63 5.07 9.94 7.37
C ASN A 63 5.18 8.95 6.20
N LEU A 64 6.40 8.58 5.81
CA LEU A 64 6.65 7.55 4.80
C LEU A 64 6.15 6.17 5.29
N GLY A 65 6.44 5.80 6.54
CA GLY A 65 5.91 4.58 7.16
C GLY A 65 4.38 4.56 7.19
N PHE A 66 3.75 5.69 7.51
CA PHE A 66 2.30 5.85 7.45
C PHE A 66 1.77 5.63 6.02
N GLY A 67 2.38 6.29 5.02
CA GLY A 67 1.97 6.17 3.62
C GLY A 67 2.11 4.73 3.10
N LEU A 68 3.26 4.10 3.37
CA LEU A 68 3.49 2.70 3.01
C LEU A 68 2.49 1.75 3.69
N PHE A 69 2.25 1.90 4.99
CA PHE A 69 1.35 1.01 5.73
C PHE A 69 -0.10 1.15 5.26
N TYR A 70 -0.67 2.35 5.34
CA TYR A 70 -2.08 2.57 4.99
C TYR A 70 -2.31 2.50 3.48
N GLY A 71 -1.37 2.96 2.66
CA GLY A 71 -1.44 2.81 1.20
C GLY A 71 -1.46 1.34 0.79
N SER A 72 -0.55 0.53 1.34
CA SER A 72 -0.53 -0.93 1.08
C SER A 72 -1.77 -1.63 1.60
N LEU A 73 -2.27 -1.25 2.76
CA LEU A 73 -3.51 -1.81 3.32
C LEU A 73 -4.71 -1.54 2.40
N ILE A 74 -4.86 -0.29 1.94
CA ILE A 74 -5.94 0.09 1.02
C ILE A 74 -5.82 -0.71 -0.29
N SER A 75 -4.64 -0.72 -0.92
CA SER A 75 -4.44 -1.45 -2.17
C SER A 75 -4.69 -2.95 -2.02
N LEU A 76 -4.26 -3.56 -0.91
CA LEU A 76 -4.48 -4.98 -0.62
C LEU A 76 -5.99 -5.28 -0.50
N VAL A 77 -6.72 -4.50 0.30
CA VAL A 77 -8.17 -4.67 0.47
C VAL A 77 -8.88 -4.48 -0.87
N SER A 78 -8.50 -3.49 -1.67
CA SER A 78 -9.06 -3.26 -3.00
C SER A 78 -8.81 -4.44 -3.95
N VAL A 79 -7.59 -4.98 -3.98
CA VAL A 79 -7.25 -6.14 -4.81
C VAL A 79 -8.02 -7.39 -4.38
N VAL A 80 -8.04 -7.67 -3.07
CA VAL A 80 -8.77 -8.83 -2.53
C VAL A 80 -10.26 -8.70 -2.86
N ALA A 81 -10.87 -7.54 -2.60
CA ALA A 81 -12.27 -7.30 -2.93
C ALA A 81 -12.55 -7.46 -4.43
N PHE A 82 -11.65 -6.97 -5.30
CA PHE A 82 -11.79 -7.10 -6.74
C PHE A 82 -11.72 -8.55 -7.21
N ILE A 83 -10.79 -9.34 -6.69
CA ILE A 83 -10.67 -10.76 -7.04
C ILE A 83 -11.83 -11.58 -6.47
N THR A 84 -12.28 -11.29 -5.24
CA THR A 84 -13.49 -11.93 -4.69
C THR A 84 -14.71 -11.62 -5.56
N TRP A 85 -14.87 -10.36 -6.00
CA TRP A 85 -15.95 -9.98 -6.91
C TRP A 85 -15.84 -10.69 -8.27
N LEU A 86 -14.65 -10.77 -8.85
CA LEU A 86 -14.41 -11.52 -10.09
C LEU A 86 -14.76 -13.00 -9.93
N SER A 87 -14.32 -13.64 -8.85
CA SER A 87 -14.58 -15.05 -8.57
C SER A 87 -16.08 -15.34 -8.38
N TYR A 88 -16.84 -14.38 -7.85
CA TYR A 88 -18.28 -14.53 -7.64
C TYR A 88 -19.09 -14.35 -8.93
N ASN A 89 -18.72 -13.38 -9.78
CA ASN A 89 -19.47 -13.06 -11.01
C ASN A 89 -19.04 -13.91 -12.20
N PHE A 90 -17.79 -14.36 -12.21
CA PHE A 90 -17.23 -15.23 -13.24
C PHE A 90 -16.67 -16.51 -12.60
N PRO A 91 -17.52 -17.33 -11.95
CA PRO A 91 -17.12 -18.63 -11.48
C PRO A 91 -16.73 -19.46 -12.71
N LYS A 92 -15.51 -19.99 -12.73
CA LYS A 92 -15.11 -20.99 -13.70
C LYS A 92 -15.73 -22.34 -13.36
#